data_AF-A0A4R6C0N3-F1
#
_entry.id   AF-A0A4R6C0N3-F1
#
_cell.length_a   1.000
_cell.length_b   1.000
_cell.length_c   1.000
_cell.angle_alpha   90.00
_cell.angle_beta   90.00
_cell.angle_gamma   90.00
#
_symmetry.space_group_name_H-M   'P 1'
#
loop_
_entity.id
_entity.type
_entity.pdbx_description
1 polymer ?
#
loop_
_entity_poly.entity_id
_entity_poly.type
_entity_poly.pdbx_seq_one_letter_code
_entity_poly.pdbx_strand_id
1 'polypeptide(L)'
;MNEFIKLPRTLALIGIMIQTLIFLCTIAIYLLADQSVVQEFLSARTDHVTEATTALKEVLLPFSIILFIPLLLNLLGILYMKRYILASAIMLILSGLMMLYTVILPILLVTAGTMLITRHRYYNRNEKYQTPY
;
A
#
# COMPACT_ATOMS: atom_id res chain seq x y z
N MET A 1 0.94 -14.22 -25.02
CA MET A 1 0.42 -14.84 -23.77
C MET A 1 1.28 -14.58 -22.52
N ASN A 2 2.62 -14.58 -22.60
CA ASN A 2 3.49 -14.33 -21.44
C ASN A 2 3.46 -12.89 -20.87
N GLU A 3 3.02 -11.90 -21.63
CA GLU A 3 3.00 -10.49 -21.19
C GLU A 3 1.88 -10.18 -20.18
N PHE A 4 0.67 -10.72 -20.40
CA PHE A 4 -0.47 -10.55 -19.48
C PHE A 4 -0.21 -11.09 -18.07
N ILE A 5 0.64 -12.13 -17.95
CA ILE A 5 1.01 -12.71 -16.65
C ILE A 5 2.07 -11.88 -15.94
N LYS A 6 2.89 -11.12 -16.68
CA LYS A 6 3.95 -10.27 -16.12
C LYS A 6 3.44 -8.89 -15.71
N LEU A 7 2.42 -8.38 -16.41
CA LEU A 7 1.86 -7.04 -16.23
C LEU A 7 1.47 -6.71 -14.78
N PRO A 8 0.78 -7.57 -14.00
CA PRO A 8 0.44 -7.28 -12.60
C PRO A 8 1.68 -7.13 -11.71
N ARG A 9 2.71 -7.94 -11.95
CA ARG A 9 3.96 -7.91 -11.17
C ARG A 9 4.79 -6.66 -11.50
N THR A 10 4.86 -6.29 -12.78
CA THR A 10 5.55 -5.06 -13.20
C THR A 10 4.85 -3.83 -12.65
N LEU A 11 3.52 -3.78 -12.71
CA LEU A 11 2.72 -2.70 -12.11
C LEU A 11 2.91 -2.65 -10.59
N ALA A 12 2.95 -3.80 -9.91
CA ALA A 12 3.22 -3.83 -8.47
C ALA A 12 4.61 -3.28 -8.12
N LEU A 13 5.65 -3.63 -8.89
CA LEU A 13 7.00 -3.09 -8.71
C LEU A 13 7.05 -1.58 -8.93
N ILE A 14 6.45 -1.08 -10.02
CA ILE A 14 6.34 0.35 -10.29
C ILE A 14 5.57 1.05 -9.16
N GLY A 15 4.48 0.45 -8.70
CA GLY A 15 3.69 0.94 -7.56
C GLY A 15 4.51 1.06 -6.29
N ILE A 16 5.35 0.07 -5.97
CA ILE A 16 6.25 0.13 -4.80
C ILE A 16 7.29 1.26 -4.97
N MET A 17 7.86 1.43 -6.16
CA MET A 17 8.80 2.54 -6.43
C MET A 17 8.14 3.91 -6.25
N ILE A 18 6.93 4.08 -6.80
CA ILE A 18 6.17 5.33 -6.62
C ILE A 18 5.83 5.54 -5.15
N GLN A 19 5.34 4.50 -4.47
CA GLN A 19 4.97 4.59 -3.06
C GLN A 19 6.16 4.95 -2.17
N THR A 20 7.32 4.34 -2.39
CA THR A 20 8.54 4.64 -1.65
C THR A 20 9.02 6.07 -1.90
N LEU A 21 8.93 6.57 -3.14
CA LEU A 21 9.21 7.97 -3.45
C LEU A 21 8.27 8.93 -2.69
N ILE A 22 6.97 8.67 -2.69
CA ILE A 22 6.00 9.51 -1.97
C ILE A 22 6.26 9.44 -0.46
N PHE A 23 6.57 8.25 0.08
CA PHE A 23 6.89 8.09 1.50
C PHE A 23 8.13 8.90 1.91
N LEU A 24 9.19 8.87 1.09
CA LEU A 24 10.38 9.70 1.29
C LEU A 24 10.04 11.20 1.24
N CYS A 25 9.20 11.63 0.30
CA CYS A 25 8.72 13.01 0.25
C CYS A 25 7.94 13.40 1.51
N THR A 26 7.07 12.52 2.03
CA THR A 26 6.33 12.80 3.27
C THR A 26 7.25 12.93 4.48
N ILE A 27 8.29 12.10 4.58
CA ILE A 27 9.31 12.22 5.63
C ILE A 27 10.10 13.51 5.48
N ALA A 28 10.51 13.85 4.25
CA ALA A 28 11.23 15.10 3.98
C ALA A 28 10.40 16.32 4.39
N ILE A 29 9.12 16.36 4.03
CA ILE A 29 8.19 17.42 4.44
C ILE A 29 8.06 17.46 5.97
N TYR A 30 7.89 16.30 6.62
CA TYR A 30 7.78 16.21 8.09
C TYR A 30 9.02 16.78 8.81
N LEU A 31 10.22 16.49 8.29
CA LEU A 31 11.48 16.97 8.85
C LEU A 31 11.73 18.45 8.55
N LEU A 32 11.31 18.94 7.38
CA LEU A 32 11.49 20.33 6.97
C LEU A 32 10.48 21.30 7.60
N ALA A 33 9.30 20.81 8.01
CA ALA A 33 8.20 21.64 8.52
C ALA A 33 8.57 22.49 9.77
N ASP A 34 9.54 22.04 10.59
CA ASP A 34 9.98 22.76 11.80
C ASP A 34 11.25 23.59 11.59
N GLN A 35 11.83 23.58 10.39
CA GLN A 35 13.05 24.35 10.16
C GLN A 35 12.74 25.85 10.12
N SER A 36 13.44 26.63 10.96
CA SER A 36 13.27 28.07 11.09
C SER A 36 13.38 28.79 9.75
N VAL A 37 14.35 28.40 8.91
CA VAL A 37 14.56 28.97 7.56
C VAL A 37 13.34 28.77 6.66
N VAL A 38 12.70 27.61 6.74
CA VAL A 38 11.52 27.29 5.94
C VAL A 38 10.31 28.05 6.46
N GLN A 39 10.13 28.09 7.78
CA GLN A 39 9.03 28.85 8.39
C GLN A 39 9.16 30.36 8.16
N GLU A 40 10.36 30.92 8.20
CA GLU A 40 10.65 32.34 7.94
C GLU A 40 10.41 32.71 6.47
N PHE A 41 10.80 31.84 5.53
CA PHE A 41 10.47 32.03 4.11
C PHE A 41 8.96 32.00 3.85
N LEU A 42 8.23 31.11 4.54
CA LEU A 42 6.80 30.93 4.37
C LEU A 42 5.98 32.04 5.05
N SER A 43 6.38 32.48 6.24
CA SER A 43 5.74 33.59 6.96
C SER A 43 5.93 34.92 6.24
N ALA A 44 7.03 35.10 5.50
CA ALA A 44 7.24 36.24 4.60
C ALA A 44 6.24 36.29 3.43
N ARG A 45 5.47 35.23 3.18
CA ARG A 45 4.46 35.13 2.11
C ARG A 45 3.02 35.15 2.62
N THR A 46 2.76 34.75 3.86
CA THR A 46 1.39 34.64 4.39
C THR A 46 1.34 34.69 5.92
N ASP A 47 0.30 35.29 6.48
CA ASP A 47 0.22 35.65 7.91
C ASP A 47 -0.11 34.47 8.86
N HIS A 48 -0.45 33.28 8.35
CA HIS A 48 -0.88 32.12 9.17
C HIS A 48 -0.13 30.81 8.88
N VAL A 49 1.06 30.88 8.27
CA VAL A 49 1.71 29.64 7.79
C VAL A 49 2.21 28.76 8.93
N THR A 50 2.69 29.33 10.03
CA THR A 50 3.30 28.59 11.14
C THR A 50 2.31 27.64 11.83
N GLU A 51 1.08 28.09 12.07
CA GLU A 51 0.02 27.28 12.66
C GLU A 51 -0.45 26.19 11.70
N ALA A 52 -0.60 26.53 10.41
CA ALA A 52 -0.99 25.59 9.38
C ALA A 52 0.06 24.49 9.14
N THR A 53 1.36 24.81 9.16
CA THR A 53 2.44 23.82 9.01
C THR A 53 2.53 22.90 10.21
N THR A 54 2.29 23.42 11.43
CA THR A 54 2.30 22.61 12.65
C THR A 54 1.13 21.63 12.67
N ALA A 55 -0.08 22.11 12.35
CA ALA A 55 -1.27 21.28 12.23
C ALA A 55 -1.11 20.21 11.14
N LEU A 56 -0.53 20.57 9.98
CA LEU A 56 -0.23 19.62 8.92
C LEU A 56 0.72 18.53 9.41
N LYS A 57 1.79 18.90 10.12
CA LYS A 57 2.80 17.97 10.63
C LYS A 57 2.21 16.95 11.61
N GLU A 58 1.35 17.39 12.52
CA GLU A 58 0.68 16.52 13.50
C GLU A 58 -0.19 15.44 12.83
N VAL A 59 -0.84 15.80 11.73
CA VAL A 59 -1.75 14.89 11.00
C VAL A 59 -0.99 14.05 9.97
N LEU A 60 0.15 14.52 9.46
CA LEU A 60 0.89 13.91 8.35
C LEU A 60 1.34 12.47 8.64
N LEU A 61 1.94 12.22 9.81
CA LEU A 61 2.42 10.88 10.19
C LEU A 61 1.28 9.87 10.33
N PRO A 62 0.23 10.08 11.16
CA PRO A 62 -0.85 9.12 11.29
C PRO A 62 -1.59 8.87 9.96
N PHE A 63 -1.83 9.91 9.15
CA PHE A 63 -2.44 9.73 7.82
C PHE A 63 -1.54 8.94 6.87
N SER A 64 -0.23 9.23 6.87
CA SER A 64 0.72 8.51 6.03
C SER A 64 0.71 7.01 6.35
N ILE A 65 0.70 6.65 7.64
CA ILE A 65 0.67 5.25 8.08
C ILE A 65 -0.63 4.56 7.63
N ILE A 66 -1.77 5.21 7.84
CA ILE A 66 -3.10 4.68 7.47
C ILE A 66 -3.20 4.45 5.95
N LEU A 67 -2.58 5.30 5.13
CA LEU A 67 -2.61 5.16 3.67
C LEU A 67 -1.54 4.21 3.14
N PHE A 68 -0.31 4.27 3.64
CA PHE A 68 0.82 3.53 3.08
C PHE A 68 0.83 2.06 3.46
N ILE A 69 0.51 1.70 4.71
CA ILE A 69 0.57 0.29 5.13
C ILE A 69 -0.39 -0.59 4.30
N PRO A 70 -1.67 -0.23 4.12
CA PRO A 70 -2.58 -1.08 3.38
C PRO A 70 -2.20 -1.16 1.90
N LEU A 71 -1.74 -0.06 1.31
CA LEU A 71 -1.27 -0.02 -0.07
C LEU A 71 -0.04 -0.94 -0.26
N LEU A 72 0.90 -0.91 0.69
CA LEU A 72 2.09 -1.74 0.66
C LEU A 72 1.72 -3.23 0.76
N LEU A 73 0.83 -3.58 1.70
CA LEU A 73 0.34 -4.96 1.86
C LEU A 73 -0.35 -5.47 0.60
N ASN A 74 -1.12 -4.62 -0.09
CA ASN A 74 -1.74 -4.97 -1.36
C ASN A 74 -0.69 -5.27 -2.44
N LEU A 75 0.28 -4.38 -2.63
CA LEU A 75 1.34 -4.53 -3.63
C LEU A 75 2.22 -5.76 -3.37
N LEU A 76 2.57 -6.01 -2.10
CA LEU A 76 3.31 -7.21 -1.69
C LEU A 76 2.48 -8.48 -1.90
N GLY A 77 1.18 -8.44 -1.58
CA GLY A 77 0.24 -9.52 -1.86
C GLY A 77 0.26 -9.93 -3.34
N ILE A 78 0.23 -8.95 -4.25
CA ILE A 78 0.33 -9.18 -5.69
C ILE A 78 1.70 -9.74 -6.08
N LEU A 79 2.79 -9.20 -5.54
CA LEU A 79 4.15 -9.60 -5.90
C LEU A 79 4.46 -11.07 -5.54
N TYR A 80 4.02 -11.52 -4.36
CA TYR A 80 4.31 -12.84 -3.82
C TYR A 80 3.25 -13.91 -4.13
N MET A 81 2.19 -13.53 -4.87
CA MET A 81 1.02 -14.38 -5.13
C MET A 81 1.37 -15.75 -5.72
N LYS A 82 2.46 -15.86 -6.51
CA LYS A 82 2.89 -17.12 -7.11
C LYS A 82 3.63 -18.06 -6.16
N ARG A 83 4.43 -17.52 -5.23
CA ARG A 83 5.33 -18.32 -4.37
C ARG A 83 4.72 -18.60 -3.01
N TYR A 84 3.95 -17.65 -2.48
CA TYR A 84 3.37 -17.73 -1.15
C TYR A 84 1.87 -17.38 -1.19
N ILE A 85 1.08 -18.22 -1.87
CA ILE A 85 -0.35 -17.96 -2.13
C ILE A 85 -1.12 -17.63 -0.85
N LEU A 86 -0.90 -18.39 0.22
CA LEU A 86 -1.62 -18.22 1.49
C LEU A 86 -1.22 -16.93 2.21
N ALA A 87 0.07 -16.59 2.23
CA ALA A 87 0.55 -15.33 2.81
C ALA A 87 0.04 -14.13 2.01
N SER A 88 0.08 -14.20 0.67
CA SER A 88 -0.49 -13.18 -0.20
C SER A 88 -1.99 -12.98 0.01
N ALA A 89 -2.75 -14.06 0.18
CA ALA A 89 -4.16 -13.96 0.46
C ALA A 89 -4.46 -13.26 1.80
N ILE A 90 -3.68 -13.57 2.84
CA ILE A 90 -3.78 -12.90 4.15
C ILE A 90 -3.43 -11.42 4.02
N MET A 91 -2.35 -11.07 3.29
CA MET A 91 -1.96 -9.67 3.06
C MET A 91 -3.04 -8.87 2.34
N LEU A 92 -3.73 -9.46 1.36
CA LEU A 92 -4.86 -8.82 0.67
C LEU A 92 -6.06 -8.61 1.60
N ILE A 93 -6.40 -9.59 2.42
CA ILE A 93 -7.50 -9.47 3.39
C ILE A 93 -7.19 -8.38 4.43
N LEU A 94 -5.97 -8.39 5.01
CA LEU A 94 -5.54 -7.38 5.97
C LEU A 94 -5.53 -5.98 5.36
N SER A 95 -5.00 -5.84 4.14
CA SER A 95 -5.06 -4.58 3.39
C SER A 95 -6.50 -4.10 3.22
N GLY A 96 -7.42 -4.97 2.82
CA GLY A 96 -8.84 -4.64 2.71
C GLY A 96 -9.45 -4.19 4.04
N LEU A 97 -9.20 -4.91 5.13
CA LEU A 97 -9.70 -4.53 6.46
C LEU A 97 -9.15 -3.18 6.94
N MET A 98 -7.91 -2.84 6.60
CA MET A 98 -7.35 -1.53 6.94
C MET A 98 -7.88 -0.40 6.04
N MET A 99 -8.41 -0.73 4.86
CA MET A 99 -8.97 0.23 3.90
C MET A 99 -10.48 0.45 4.05
N LEU A 100 -11.10 0.09 5.18
CA LEU A 100 -12.54 0.25 5.43
C LEU A 100 -13.05 1.70 5.33
N TYR A 101 -12.16 2.69 5.33
CA TYR A 101 -12.47 4.08 4.98
C TYR A 101 -12.91 4.25 3.51
N THR A 102 -12.66 3.25 2.66
CA THR A 102 -13.21 3.12 1.30
C THR A 102 -14.18 1.93 1.28
N VAL A 103 -15.35 2.04 0.66
CA VAL A 103 -16.34 0.93 0.68
C VAL A 103 -16.00 -0.16 -0.34
N ILE A 104 -15.55 0.24 -1.53
CA ILE A 104 -15.43 -0.67 -2.68
C ILE A 104 -14.15 -1.52 -2.61
N LEU A 105 -13.01 -0.89 -2.31
CA LEU A 105 -11.70 -1.56 -2.32
C LEU A 105 -11.59 -2.72 -1.31
N PRO A 106 -12.05 -2.59 -0.05
CA PRO A 106 -12.02 -3.67 0.92
C PRO A 106 -12.77 -4.91 0.48
N ILE A 107 -13.96 -4.73 -0.09
CA ILE A 107 -14.80 -5.83 -0.56
C ILE A 107 -14.03 -6.60 -1.64
N LEU A 108 -13.48 -5.89 -2.64
CA LEU A 108 -12.69 -6.52 -3.71
C LEU A 108 -11.47 -7.27 -3.17
N LEU A 109 -10.72 -6.69 -2.24
CA LEU A 109 -9.51 -7.27 -1.68
C LEU A 109 -9.80 -8.52 -0.82
N VAL A 110 -10.84 -8.47 0.01
CA VAL A 110 -11.26 -9.61 0.84
C VAL A 110 -11.80 -10.74 -0.04
N THR A 111 -12.60 -10.43 -1.06
CA THR A 111 -13.07 -11.43 -2.03
C THR A 111 -11.91 -12.06 -2.80
N ALA A 112 -10.93 -11.27 -3.23
CA ALA A 112 -9.73 -11.79 -3.92
C ALA A 112 -8.91 -12.73 -3.01
N GLY A 113 -8.69 -12.34 -1.75
CA GLY A 113 -7.97 -13.17 -0.77
C GLY A 113 -8.69 -14.48 -0.45
N THR A 114 -10.00 -14.44 -0.21
CA THR A 114 -10.81 -15.65 0.06
C THR A 114 -10.86 -16.59 -1.14
N MET A 115 -10.94 -16.05 -2.37
CA MET A 115 -10.86 -16.84 -3.60
C MET A 115 -9.51 -17.55 -3.73
N LEU A 116 -8.40 -16.89 -3.39
CA LEU A 116 -7.06 -17.51 -3.41
C LEU A 116 -6.93 -18.64 -2.41
N ILE A 117 -7.44 -18.47 -1.18
CA ILE A 117 -7.45 -19.52 -0.15
C ILE A 117 -8.25 -20.73 -0.64
N THR A 118 -9.46 -20.48 -1.16
CA THR A 118 -10.37 -21.53 -1.64
C THR A 118 -9.73 -22.30 -2.79
N ARG A 119 -9.14 -21.58 -3.75
CA ARG A 119 -8.40 -22.16 -4.87
C ARG A 119 -7.23 -23.00 -4.36
N HIS A 120 -6.38 -22.45 -3.49
CA HIS A 120 -5.22 -23.16 -2.96
C HIS A 120 -5.62 -24.47 -2.25
N ARG A 121 -6.67 -24.45 -1.41
CA ARG A 121 -7.20 -25.65 -0.75
C ARG A 121 -7.73 -26.68 -1.75
N TYR A 122 -8.42 -26.24 -2.80
CA TYR A 122 -8.94 -27.13 -3.85
C TYR A 122 -7.82 -27.84 -4.61
N TYR A 123 -6.75 -27.13 -4.98
CA TYR A 123 -5.59 -27.74 -5.67
C TYR A 123 -4.81 -28.70 -4.77
N ASN A 124 -4.65 -28.39 -3.47
CA ASN A 124 -3.95 -29.29 -2.55
C ASN A 124 -4.73 -30.59 -2.28
N ARG A 125 -6.07 -30.51 -2.26
CA ARG A 125 -6.94 -31.66 -1.96
C ARG A 125 -7.17 -32.60 -3.15
N ASN A 126 -6.97 -32.13 -4.37
CA ASN A 126 -7.18 -32.90 -5.59
C ASN A 126 -5.84 -33.16 -6.29
N GLU A 127 -5.20 -34.30 -5.97
CA GLU A 127 -3.90 -34.74 -6.51
C GLU A 127 -3.82 -34.69 -8.04
N LYS A 128 -4.95 -34.87 -8.74
CA LYS A 128 -5.04 -34.81 -10.21
C LYS A 128 -4.64 -33.46 -10.83
N TYR A 129 -4.61 -32.39 -10.03
CA TYR A 129 -4.22 -31.05 -10.46
C TYR A 129 -2.91 -30.56 -9.83
N GLN A 130 -2.21 -31.42 -9.09
CA GLN A 130 -0.84 -31.15 -8.65
C GLN A 130 0.06 -31.28 -9.88
N THR A 131 0.43 -30.15 -10.50
CA THR A 131 1.48 -30.15 -11.52
C THR A 131 2.81 -30.44 -10.83
N PRO A 132 3.53 -31.54 -11.16
CA PRO A 132 4.91 -31.69 -10.74
C PRO A 132 5.68 -30.54 -11.38
N TYR A 133 6.36 -29.76 -10.54
CA TYR A 133 7.12 -28.58 -10.94
C TYR A 133 8.18 -28.91 -11.99
#